data_AF-A0A9E1MZW5-F1
#
_entry.id   AF-A0A9E1MZW5-F1
#
_cell.length_a   1.000
_cell.length_b   1.000
_cell.length_c   1.000
_cell.angle_alpha   90.00
_cell.angle_beta   90.00
_cell.angle_gamma   90.00
#
_symmetry.space_group_name_H-M   'P 1'
#
loop_
_entity.id
_entity.type
_entity.pdbx_description
1 polymer ?
#
loop_
_entity_poly.entity_id
_entity_poly.type
_entity_poly.pdbx_seq_one_letter_code
_entity_poly.pdbx_strand_id
1 'polypeptide(L)'
;MDPFIYQYSIGGLVFIVGLAYAARQGYVGFSGAQLRNLIVVLGGLFFFVAVQAWLQYAPMKEAAAVAYEGPGLPEGRLGAPIDYAIIIGYFLAMLAIGTWFGRNQRTTKDFFFGGQRFSWWLIGFSLIATTIGSYSFVKYSRIAYTYGVASTQTYLNDWFWIPLLLFGWIPILYFSRVVSIPEYFQRRFGPETRRVATWLLLVYLV
;
A
#
# COMPACT_ATOMS: atom_id res chain seq x y z
N MET A 1 -13.22 -16.89 -16.14
CA MET A 1 -12.70 -15.65 -16.76
C MET A 1 -11.27 -15.48 -16.34
N ASP A 2 -10.38 -15.05 -17.24
CA ASP A 2 -8.99 -14.77 -16.88
C ASP A 2 -8.95 -13.68 -15.77
N PRO A 3 -8.21 -13.89 -14.67
CA PRO A 3 -8.10 -12.90 -13.59
C PRO A 3 -7.69 -11.51 -14.07
N PHE A 4 -6.81 -11.44 -15.07
CA PHE A 4 -6.40 -10.18 -15.69
C PHE A 4 -7.60 -9.47 -16.35
N ILE A 5 -8.39 -10.22 -17.13
CA ILE A 5 -9.59 -9.68 -17.80
C ILE A 5 -10.63 -9.25 -16.77
N TYR A 6 -10.85 -10.02 -15.70
CA TYR A 6 -11.77 -9.67 -14.63
C TYR A 6 -11.39 -8.36 -13.93
N GLN A 7 -10.13 -8.23 -13.54
CA GLN A 7 -9.64 -7.05 -12.83
C GLN A 7 -9.69 -5.80 -13.69
N TYR A 8 -9.27 -5.88 -14.96
CA TYR A 8 -9.29 -4.73 -15.86
C TYR A 8 -10.67 -4.42 -16.44
N SER A 9 -11.60 -5.36 -16.46
CA SER A 9 -12.99 -5.09 -16.86
C SER A 9 -13.75 -4.37 -15.74
N ILE A 10 -13.79 -4.93 -14.53
CA ILE A 10 -14.40 -4.27 -13.37
C ILE A 10 -13.69 -2.96 -13.09
N GLY A 11 -12.36 -3.00 -13.14
CA GLY A 11 -11.58 -1.81 -12.92
C GLY A 11 -11.79 -0.75 -13.98
N GLY A 12 -11.79 -1.13 -15.26
CA GLY A 12 -12.12 -0.24 -16.36
C GLY A 12 -13.47 0.45 -16.16
N LEU A 13 -14.50 -0.28 -15.69
CA LEU A 13 -15.81 0.32 -15.38
C LEU A 13 -15.73 1.38 -14.28
N VAL A 14 -15.08 1.08 -13.16
CA VAL A 14 -14.91 2.06 -12.05
C VAL A 14 -14.10 3.27 -12.51
N PHE A 15 -13.06 3.05 -13.30
CA PHE A 15 -12.22 4.11 -13.85
C PHE A 15 -13.01 5.01 -14.82
N ILE A 16 -13.85 4.44 -15.70
CA ILE A 16 -14.73 5.19 -16.61
C ILE A 16 -15.71 6.06 -15.83
N VAL A 17 -16.30 5.54 -14.74
CA VAL A 17 -17.19 6.32 -13.86
C VAL A 17 -16.43 7.50 -13.25
N GLY A 18 -15.21 7.28 -12.76
CA GLY A 18 -14.34 8.33 -12.25
C GLY A 18 -13.99 9.38 -13.31
N LEU A 19 -13.66 8.94 -14.53
CA LEU A 19 -13.35 9.81 -15.66
C LEU A 19 -14.57 10.66 -16.09
N ALA A 20 -15.76 10.06 -16.10
CA ALA A 20 -17.01 10.76 -16.39
C ALA A 20 -17.33 11.84 -15.34
N TYR A 21 -17.08 11.55 -14.06
CA TYR A 21 -17.22 12.54 -12.99
C TYR A 21 -16.18 13.67 -13.14
N ALA A 22 -14.93 13.33 -13.43
CA ALA A 22 -13.87 14.30 -13.63
C ALA A 22 -14.12 15.21 -14.86
N ALA A 23 -14.72 14.68 -15.92
CA ALA A 23 -15.16 15.45 -17.07
C ALA A 23 -16.31 16.41 -16.72
N ARG A 24 -17.32 15.95 -15.95
CA ARG A 24 -18.42 16.80 -15.46
C ARG A 24 -17.94 17.96 -14.59
N GLN A 25 -16.87 17.76 -13.84
CA GLN A 25 -16.24 18.77 -12.99
C GLN A 25 -15.23 19.66 -13.74
N GLY A 26 -15.05 19.46 -15.04
CA GLY A 26 -14.15 20.29 -15.87
C GLY A 26 -12.66 20.03 -15.66
N TYR A 27 -12.28 18.93 -14.99
CA TYR A 27 -10.86 18.56 -14.82
C TYR A 27 -10.27 17.89 -16.05
N VAL A 28 -11.11 17.30 -16.90
CA VAL A 28 -10.73 16.44 -18.03
C VAL A 28 -11.61 16.80 -19.23
N GLY A 29 -11.02 16.85 -20.42
CA GLY A 29 -11.67 17.40 -21.61
C GLY A 29 -10.77 17.34 -22.84
N PHE A 30 -11.25 17.85 -23.96
CA PHE A 30 -10.56 17.74 -25.26
C PHE A 30 -9.68 18.94 -25.63
N SER A 31 -9.55 19.94 -24.74
CA SER A 31 -8.78 21.16 -25.04
C SER A 31 -7.86 21.60 -23.89
N GLY A 32 -6.74 22.23 -24.25
CA GLY A 32 -5.82 22.90 -23.33
C GLY A 32 -5.33 22.04 -22.16
N ALA A 33 -5.39 22.58 -20.94
CA ALA A 33 -4.95 21.90 -19.72
C ALA A 33 -5.78 20.64 -19.40
N GLN A 34 -7.05 20.60 -19.82
CA GLN A 34 -7.93 19.46 -19.60
C GLN A 34 -7.54 18.26 -20.47
N LEU A 35 -7.05 18.50 -21.69
CA LEU A 35 -6.50 17.46 -22.56
C LEU A 35 -5.21 16.87 -21.99
N ARG A 36 -4.33 17.72 -21.46
CA ARG A 36 -3.11 17.26 -20.77
C ARG A 36 -3.46 16.33 -19.61
N ASN A 37 -4.45 16.71 -18.79
CA ASN A 37 -4.89 15.89 -17.67
C ASN A 37 -5.48 14.55 -18.13
N LEU A 38 -6.26 14.55 -19.22
CA LEU A 38 -6.79 13.33 -19.84
C LEU A 38 -5.68 12.39 -20.29
N ILE A 39 -4.66 12.93 -20.98
CA ILE A 39 -3.51 12.15 -21.48
C ILE A 39 -2.72 11.55 -20.31
N VAL A 40 -2.48 12.31 -19.24
CA VAL A 40 -1.75 11.80 -18.06
C VAL A 40 -2.53 10.65 -17.40
N VAL A 41 -3.84 10.82 -17.25
CA VAL A 41 -4.71 9.82 -16.61
C VAL A 41 -4.83 8.54 -17.45
N LEU A 42 -5.10 8.67 -18.75
CA LEU A 42 -5.19 7.52 -19.67
C LEU A 42 -3.83 6.88 -19.93
N GLY A 43 -2.77 7.68 -20.06
CA GLY A 43 -1.40 7.20 -20.24
C GLY A 43 -0.92 6.41 -19.04
N GLY A 44 -1.21 6.88 -17.82
CA GLY A 44 -0.95 6.14 -16.58
C GLY A 44 -1.70 4.81 -16.54
N LEU A 45 -3.01 4.80 -16.84
CA LEU A 45 -3.80 3.57 -16.89
C LEU A 45 -3.23 2.58 -17.91
N PHE A 46 -3.00 3.04 -19.15
CA PHE A 46 -2.50 2.19 -20.22
C PHE A 46 -1.11 1.65 -19.94
N PHE A 47 -0.23 2.45 -19.32
CA PHE A 47 1.08 2.00 -18.86
C PHE A 47 0.95 0.83 -17.88
N PHE A 48 0.10 0.96 -16.85
CA PHE A 48 -0.10 -0.13 -15.89
C PHE A 48 -0.76 -1.36 -16.51
N VAL A 49 -1.74 -1.19 -17.40
CA VAL A 49 -2.37 -2.28 -18.17
C VAL A 49 -1.31 -3.02 -18.99
N ALA A 50 -0.47 -2.30 -19.71
CA ALA A 50 0.57 -2.87 -20.57
C ALA A 50 1.62 -3.63 -19.74
N VAL A 51 2.08 -3.06 -18.63
CA VAL A 51 3.04 -3.71 -17.73
C VAL A 51 2.44 -4.98 -17.14
N GLN A 52 1.18 -4.96 -16.65
CA GLN A 52 0.56 -6.18 -16.14
C GLN A 52 0.29 -7.21 -17.24
N ALA A 53 -0.14 -6.78 -18.43
CA ALA A 53 -0.34 -7.70 -19.55
C ALA A 53 0.98 -8.38 -19.92
N TRP A 54 2.07 -7.61 -19.94
CA TRP A 54 3.40 -8.15 -20.18
C TRP A 54 3.82 -9.13 -19.07
N LEU A 55 3.65 -8.79 -17.80
CA LEU A 55 3.99 -9.69 -16.70
C LEU A 55 3.14 -10.98 -16.68
N GLN A 56 1.90 -10.91 -17.15
CA GLN A 56 0.98 -12.06 -17.17
C GLN A 56 1.19 -12.99 -18.38
N TYR A 57 1.42 -12.43 -19.57
CA TYR A 57 1.39 -13.18 -20.83
C TYR A 57 2.74 -13.24 -21.55
N ALA A 58 3.77 -12.52 -21.10
CA ALA A 58 5.09 -12.66 -21.69
C ALA A 58 5.60 -14.09 -21.48
N PRO A 59 6.27 -14.69 -22.49
CA PRO A 59 6.90 -15.99 -22.34
C PRO A 59 8.10 -15.87 -21.40
N MET A 60 7.84 -15.94 -20.10
CA MET A 60 8.89 -15.97 -19.08
C MET A 60 9.59 -17.32 -19.14
N LYS A 61 10.91 -17.31 -19.32
CA LYS A 61 11.73 -18.51 -19.21
C LYS A 61 12.45 -18.46 -17.87
N GLU A 62 12.24 -19.48 -17.06
CA GLU A 62 13.03 -19.68 -15.84
C GLU A 62 14.43 -20.14 -16.25
N ALA A 63 15.45 -19.46 -15.74
CA ALA A 63 16.80 -19.98 -15.80
C ALA A 63 16.90 -21.19 -14.88
N ALA A 64 17.67 -22.21 -15.29
CA ALA A 64 17.94 -23.34 -14.41
C ALA A 64 18.57 -22.83 -13.10
N ALA A 65 18.08 -23.33 -11.97
CA ALA A 65 18.65 -23.00 -10.68
C ALA A 65 20.13 -23.37 -10.65
N VAL A 66 21.01 -22.38 -10.55
CA VAL A 66 22.45 -22.58 -10.38
C VAL A 66 22.70 -22.75 -8.89
N ALA A 67 23.26 -23.90 -8.49
CA ALA A 67 23.66 -24.11 -7.11
C ALA A 67 24.72 -23.08 -6.72
N TYR A 68 24.62 -22.55 -5.51
CA TYR A 68 25.63 -21.62 -5.00
C TYR A 68 26.95 -22.37 -4.80
N GLU A 69 27.99 -21.99 -5.56
CA GLU A 69 29.34 -22.59 -5.48
C GLU A 69 30.32 -21.79 -4.60
N GLY A 70 29.85 -20.74 -3.92
CA GLY A 70 30.70 -19.94 -3.04
C GLY A 70 31.08 -20.69 -1.75
N PRO A 71 31.99 -20.13 -0.93
CA PRO A 71 32.35 -20.73 0.34
C PRO A 71 31.09 -20.97 1.17
N GLY A 72 30.91 -22.21 1.64
CA GLY A 72 29.79 -22.58 2.49
C GLY A 72 29.67 -21.62 3.68
N LEU A 73 28.44 -21.35 4.12
CA LEU A 73 28.23 -20.53 5.30
C LEU A 73 29.04 -21.12 6.45
N PRO A 74 29.79 -20.30 7.22
CA PRO A 74 30.60 -20.81 8.31
C PRO A 74 29.71 -21.56 9.31
N GLU A 75 29.89 -22.87 9.40
CA GLU A 75 29.12 -23.73 10.30
C GLU A 75 29.34 -23.26 11.75
N GLY A 76 28.24 -23.03 12.48
CA GLY A 76 28.28 -22.71 13.91
C GLY A 76 28.38 -21.22 14.29
N ARG A 77 28.40 -20.27 13.34
CA ARG A 77 28.21 -18.83 13.64
C ARG A 77 26.83 -18.36 13.21
N LEU A 78 26.00 -18.00 14.19
CA LEU A 78 24.68 -17.37 13.96
C LEU A 78 24.79 -15.96 13.34
N GLY A 79 25.91 -15.26 13.56
CA GLY A 79 26.16 -13.91 13.04
C GLY A 79 27.53 -13.39 13.47
N ALA A 80 28.05 -12.41 12.75
CA ALA A 80 29.26 -11.69 13.13
C ALA A 80 28.96 -10.71 14.29
N PRO A 81 29.94 -10.36 15.15
CA PRO A 81 29.74 -9.38 16.22
C PRO A 81 29.17 -8.03 15.74
N ILE A 82 29.50 -7.64 14.51
CA ILE A 82 28.98 -6.44 13.87
C ILE A 82 27.46 -6.51 13.61
N ASP A 83 26.92 -7.69 13.30
CA ASP A 83 25.48 -7.86 13.06
C ASP A 83 24.69 -7.58 14.34
N TYR A 84 25.16 -8.11 15.47
CA TYR A 84 24.57 -7.83 16.79
C TYR A 84 24.67 -6.35 17.17
N ALA A 85 25.81 -5.71 16.88
CA ALA A 85 25.97 -4.27 17.13
C ALA A 85 24.98 -3.43 16.32
N ILE A 86 24.76 -3.78 15.05
CA ILE A 86 23.77 -3.12 14.18
C ILE A 86 22.36 -3.32 14.73
N ILE A 87 21.99 -4.54 15.13
CA ILE A 87 20.67 -4.84 15.70
C ILE A 87 20.42 -4.03 16.97
N ILE A 88 21.36 -4.04 17.91
CA ILE A 88 21.25 -3.29 19.17
C ILE A 88 21.16 -1.79 18.88
N GLY A 89 22.03 -1.27 17.99
CA GLY A 89 22.02 0.12 17.57
C GLY A 89 20.69 0.56 16.96
N TYR A 90 20.08 -0.29 16.12
CA TYR A 90 18.76 -0.06 15.54
C TYR A 90 17.67 0.08 16.62
N PHE A 91 17.60 -0.86 17.58
CA PHE A 91 16.60 -0.78 18.66
C PHE A 91 16.81 0.44 19.56
N LEU A 92 18.06 0.77 19.88
CA LEU A 92 18.37 1.98 20.65
C LEU A 92 17.97 3.26 19.91
N ALA A 93 18.25 3.34 18.61
CA ALA A 93 17.83 4.47 17.78
C ALA A 93 16.30 4.60 17.72
N MET A 94 15.58 3.49 17.54
CA MET A 94 14.12 3.46 17.56
C MET A 94 13.55 3.91 18.90
N LEU A 95 14.12 3.45 20.02
CA LEU A 95 13.73 3.89 21.36
C LEU A 95 14.03 5.37 21.59
N ALA A 96 15.20 5.86 21.16
CA ALA A 96 15.58 7.26 21.28
C ALA A 96 14.63 8.17 20.48
N ILE A 97 14.32 7.81 19.22
CA ILE A 97 13.37 8.54 18.37
C ILE A 97 11.97 8.51 19.01
N GLY A 98 11.49 7.32 19.41
CA GLY A 98 10.17 7.16 20.01
C GLY A 98 10.00 7.95 21.32
N THR A 99 11.00 7.91 22.19
CA THR A 99 11.00 8.69 23.44
C THR A 99 11.11 10.19 23.18
N TRP A 100 11.93 10.62 22.21
CA TRP A 100 12.05 12.04 21.87
C TRP A 100 10.74 12.63 21.35
N PHE A 101 10.09 11.97 20.39
CA PHE A 101 8.79 12.42 19.88
C PHE A 101 7.65 12.26 20.89
N GLY A 102 7.71 11.22 21.74
CA GLY A 102 6.72 10.97 22.78
C GLY A 102 6.60 12.09 23.83
N ARG A 103 7.70 12.82 24.09
CA ARG A 103 7.73 13.94 25.06
C ARG A 103 6.81 15.10 24.68
N ASN A 104 6.48 15.24 23.41
CA ASN A 104 5.68 16.35 22.90
C ASN A 104 4.18 16.02 22.84
N GLN A 105 3.78 14.82 23.27
CA GLN A 105 2.41 14.35 23.20
C GLN A 105 1.62 14.67 24.47
N ARG A 106 0.74 15.67 24.42
CA ARG A 106 -0.02 16.14 25.59
C ARG A 106 -1.50 15.76 25.56
N THR A 107 -2.07 15.53 24.38
CA THR A 107 -3.50 15.18 24.25
C THR A 107 -3.70 13.92 23.40
N THR A 108 -4.86 13.29 23.56
CA THR A 108 -5.29 12.15 22.72
C THR A 108 -5.36 12.54 21.24
N LYS A 109 -5.72 13.79 20.94
CA LYS A 109 -5.74 14.29 19.56
C LYS A 109 -4.33 14.40 18.99
N ASP A 110 -3.37 14.85 19.79
CA ASP A 110 -1.98 14.86 19.36
C ASP A 110 -1.46 13.42 19.15
N PHE A 111 -1.88 12.46 20.00
CA PHE A 111 -1.58 11.02 19.86
C PHE A 111 -2.05 10.41 18.55
N PHE A 112 -3.33 10.57 18.20
CA PHE A 112 -3.89 9.93 17.00
C PHE A 112 -3.65 10.72 15.71
N PHE A 113 -3.61 12.05 15.76
CA PHE A 113 -3.52 12.88 14.56
C PHE A 113 -2.15 13.54 14.36
N GLY A 114 -1.19 13.35 15.28
CA GLY A 114 0.13 13.97 15.19
C GLY A 114 0.09 15.51 15.16
N GLY A 115 -0.97 16.11 15.72
CA GLY A 115 -1.25 17.54 15.64
C GLY A 115 -1.51 18.07 14.23
N GLN A 116 -1.71 17.20 13.22
CA GLN A 116 -1.84 17.55 11.79
C GLN A 116 -0.62 18.34 11.24
N ARG A 117 0.57 18.10 11.82
CA ARG A 117 1.80 18.86 11.50
C ARG A 117 2.70 18.19 10.47
N PHE A 118 2.36 16.96 10.06
CA PHE A 118 3.19 16.18 9.15
C PHE A 118 2.94 16.55 7.70
N SER A 119 4.04 16.70 6.94
CA SER A 119 3.99 16.88 5.50
C SER A 119 3.40 15.65 4.81
N TRP A 120 2.67 15.86 3.72
CA TRP A 120 1.97 14.81 2.98
C TRP A 120 2.88 13.63 2.56
N TRP A 121 4.13 13.91 2.19
CA TRP A 121 5.09 12.88 1.76
C TRP A 121 5.50 11.96 2.90
N LEU A 122 5.63 12.49 4.12
CA LEU A 122 5.98 11.71 5.30
C LEU A 122 4.83 10.77 5.69
N ILE A 123 3.59 11.26 5.58
CA ILE A 123 2.38 10.45 5.76
C ILE A 123 2.32 9.34 4.69
N GLY A 124 2.67 9.68 3.44
CA GLY A 124 2.76 8.70 2.35
C GLY A 124 3.75 7.57 2.64
N PHE A 125 4.96 7.89 3.09
CA PHE A 125 5.94 6.86 3.49
C PHE A 125 5.46 6.02 4.67
N SER A 126 4.81 6.64 5.67
CA SER A 126 4.25 5.91 6.81
C SER A 126 3.14 4.93 6.40
N LEU A 127 2.28 5.32 5.45
CA LEU A 127 1.25 4.43 4.90
C LEU A 127 1.87 3.21 4.21
N ILE A 128 2.88 3.41 3.36
CA ILE A 128 3.59 2.32 2.68
C ILE A 128 4.34 1.43 3.68
N ALA A 129 5.01 2.02 4.66
CA ALA A 129 5.72 1.26 5.70
C ALA A 129 4.75 0.40 6.53
N THR A 130 3.50 0.84 6.72
CA THR A 130 2.49 0.09 7.46
C THR A 130 1.99 -1.15 6.70
N THR A 131 2.00 -1.12 5.36
CA THR A 131 1.53 -2.25 4.55
C THR A 131 2.59 -3.31 4.31
N ILE A 132 3.87 -3.01 4.58
CA ILE A 132 5.01 -3.90 4.31
C ILE A 132 5.62 -4.36 5.64
N GLY A 133 5.32 -5.60 6.03
CA GLY A 133 5.89 -6.25 7.23
C GLY A 133 6.99 -7.27 6.91
N SER A 134 7.64 -7.78 7.95
CA SER A 134 8.66 -8.86 7.85
C SER A 134 8.13 -10.11 7.14
N TYR A 135 6.87 -10.48 7.41
CA TYR A 135 6.19 -11.58 6.72
C TYR A 135 6.13 -11.37 5.19
N SER A 136 5.88 -10.13 4.75
CA SER A 136 5.84 -9.79 3.33
C SER A 136 7.19 -10.10 2.67
N PHE A 137 8.31 -9.71 3.27
CA PHE A 137 9.64 -9.97 2.70
C PHE A 137 9.88 -11.46 2.42
N VAL A 138 9.61 -12.33 3.40
CA VAL A 138 9.79 -13.78 3.23
C VAL A 138 8.81 -14.36 2.21
N LYS A 139 7.53 -13.98 2.29
CA LYS A 139 6.47 -14.45 1.38
C LYS A 139 6.81 -14.10 -0.07
N TYR A 140 7.11 -12.83 -0.35
CA TYR A 140 7.34 -12.37 -1.72
C TYR A 140 8.68 -12.83 -2.28
N SER A 141 9.70 -13.02 -1.43
CA SER A 141 10.97 -13.62 -1.89
C SER A 141 10.76 -15.06 -2.34
N ARG A 142 9.93 -15.83 -1.62
CA ARG A 142 9.56 -17.19 -2.03
C ARG A 142 8.79 -17.20 -3.36
N ILE A 143 7.78 -16.34 -3.50
CA ILE A 143 6.99 -16.27 -4.74
C ILE A 143 7.88 -15.82 -5.91
N ALA A 144 8.77 -14.85 -5.71
CA ALA A 144 9.74 -14.43 -6.71
C ALA A 144 10.72 -15.54 -7.10
N TYR A 145 11.13 -16.40 -6.15
CA TYR A 145 11.94 -17.57 -6.47
C TYR A 145 11.20 -18.57 -7.37
N THR A 146 9.90 -18.78 -7.14
CA THR A 146 9.09 -19.73 -7.92
C THR A 146 8.59 -19.18 -9.25
N TYR A 147 8.28 -17.88 -9.34
CA TYR A 147 7.61 -17.28 -10.51
C TYR A 147 8.42 -16.15 -11.16
N GLY A 148 9.63 -15.88 -10.68
CA GLY A 148 10.47 -14.80 -11.18
C GLY A 148 9.82 -13.42 -11.07
N VAL A 149 10.04 -12.59 -12.08
CA VAL A 149 9.53 -11.22 -12.17
C VAL A 149 8.00 -11.16 -12.28
N ALA A 150 7.35 -12.24 -12.74
CA ALA A 150 5.88 -12.34 -12.80
C ALA A 150 5.23 -12.14 -11.43
N SER A 151 5.93 -12.50 -10.35
CA SER A 151 5.48 -12.34 -8.96
C SER A 151 5.09 -10.90 -8.58
N THR A 152 5.70 -9.89 -9.23
CA THR A 152 5.43 -8.46 -9.01
C THR A 152 3.99 -8.07 -9.31
N GLN A 153 3.27 -8.88 -10.10
CA GLN A 153 1.86 -8.72 -10.37
C GLN A 153 1.01 -8.62 -9.09
N THR A 154 1.42 -9.29 -8.01
CA THR A 154 0.70 -9.26 -6.72
C THR A 154 0.57 -7.84 -6.17
N TYR A 155 1.61 -7.00 -6.32
CA TYR A 155 1.59 -5.61 -5.88
C TYR A 155 1.02 -4.65 -6.93
N LEU A 156 1.20 -4.96 -8.21
CA LEU A 156 0.67 -4.12 -9.28
C LEU A 156 -0.86 -4.13 -9.30
N ASN A 157 -1.50 -5.20 -8.81
CA ASN A 157 -2.95 -5.32 -8.69
C ASN A 157 -3.57 -4.17 -7.88
N ASP A 158 -2.93 -3.83 -6.76
CA ASP A 158 -3.45 -2.87 -5.78
C ASP A 158 -3.62 -1.46 -6.35
N TRP A 159 -2.85 -1.10 -7.38
CA TRP A 159 -2.91 0.20 -8.04
C TRP A 159 -4.28 0.51 -8.63
N PHE A 160 -5.05 -0.52 -8.98
CA PHE A 160 -6.41 -0.32 -9.48
C PHE A 160 -7.36 0.19 -8.37
N TRP A 161 -7.16 -0.25 -7.13
CA TRP A 161 -8.02 0.10 -5.99
C TRP A 161 -7.64 1.44 -5.34
N ILE A 162 -6.40 1.89 -5.53
CA ILE A 162 -5.90 3.16 -4.98
C ILE A 162 -6.75 4.37 -5.40
N PRO A 163 -7.16 4.57 -6.67
CA PRO A 163 -8.07 5.64 -7.06
C PRO A 163 -9.43 5.60 -6.34
N LEU A 164 -10.01 4.41 -6.16
CA LEU A 164 -11.27 4.26 -5.44
C LEU A 164 -11.12 4.70 -3.97
N LEU A 165 -9.98 4.37 -3.37
CA LEU A 165 -9.66 4.75 -1.99
C LEU A 165 -9.39 6.26 -1.88
N LEU A 166 -8.62 6.83 -2.81
CA LEU A 166 -8.26 8.26 -2.84
C LEU A 166 -9.44 9.19 -3.14
N PHE A 167 -10.30 8.85 -4.10
CA PHE A 167 -11.39 9.72 -4.55
C PHE A 167 -12.75 9.36 -3.94
N GLY A 168 -12.93 8.12 -3.48
CA GLY A 168 -14.15 7.67 -2.81
C GLY A 168 -14.02 7.74 -1.30
N TRP A 169 -13.13 6.91 -0.74
CA TRP A 169 -13.15 6.64 0.70
C TRP A 169 -12.50 7.74 1.55
N ILE A 170 -11.34 8.26 1.13
CA ILE A 170 -10.64 9.31 1.88
C ILE A 170 -11.48 10.58 2.03
N PRO A 171 -12.14 11.12 0.98
CA PRO A 171 -13.01 12.29 1.13
C PRO A 171 -14.14 12.05 2.12
N ILE A 172 -14.80 10.88 2.07
CA ILE A 172 -15.87 10.52 3.00
C ILE A 172 -15.34 10.55 4.44
N LEU A 173 -14.21 9.90 4.72
CA LEU A 173 -13.62 9.86 6.07
C LEU A 173 -13.19 11.25 6.54
N TYR A 174 -12.55 12.03 5.66
CA TYR A 174 -12.06 13.37 5.95
C TYR A 174 -13.21 14.34 6.27
N PHE A 175 -14.24 14.39 5.43
CA PHE A 175 -15.39 15.28 5.64
C PHE A 175 -16.30 14.81 6.78
N SER A 176 -16.33 13.50 7.07
CA SER A 176 -17.09 12.96 8.22
C SER A 176 -16.44 13.31 9.57
N ARG A 177 -15.19 13.78 9.61
CA ARG A 177 -14.46 14.10 10.85
C ARG A 177 -14.53 12.97 11.89
N VAL A 178 -14.41 11.74 11.41
CA VAL A 178 -14.34 10.53 12.26
C VAL A 178 -12.91 10.32 12.71
N VAL A 179 -12.73 9.84 13.94
CA VAL A 179 -11.40 9.53 14.51
C VAL A 179 -10.97 8.11 14.18
N SER A 180 -11.93 7.19 14.01
CA SER A 180 -11.66 5.79 13.70
C SER A 180 -12.66 5.21 12.70
N ILE A 181 -12.27 4.15 11.99
CA ILE A 181 -13.16 3.44 11.06
C ILE A 181 -14.41 2.85 11.78
N PRO A 182 -14.29 2.22 12.96
CA PRO A 182 -15.48 1.76 13.70
C PRO A 182 -16.45 2.88 14.08
N GLU A 183 -15.95 4.09 14.31
CA GLU A 183 -16.81 5.26 14.57
C GLU A 183 -17.62 5.64 13.33
N TYR A 184 -17.03 5.56 12.13
CA TYR A 184 -17.78 5.73 10.88
C TYR A 184 -18.91 4.70 10.77
N PHE A 185 -18.64 3.43 11.05
CA PHE A 185 -19.67 2.40 11.05
C PHE A 185 -20.76 2.64 12.11
N GLN A 186 -20.41 3.17 13.28
CA GLN A 186 -21.40 3.58 14.28
C GLN A 186 -22.38 4.61 13.72
N ARG A 187 -21.84 5.69 13.14
CA ARG A 187 -22.68 6.80 12.63
C ARG A 187 -23.58 6.34 11.49
N ARG A 188 -23.14 5.35 10.70
CA ARG A 188 -23.89 4.87 9.53
C ARG A 188 -24.88 3.75 9.82
N PHE A 189 -24.55 2.84 10.73
CA PHE A 189 -25.28 1.58 10.96
C PHE A 189 -25.66 1.31 12.42
N GLY A 190 -25.24 2.17 13.34
CA GLY A 190 -25.57 2.06 14.76
C GLY A 190 -24.48 1.42 15.63
N PRO A 191 -24.67 1.41 16.96
CA PRO A 191 -23.66 1.03 17.93
C PRO A 191 -23.27 -0.46 17.90
N GLU A 192 -24.19 -1.35 17.51
CA GLU A 192 -23.90 -2.79 17.38
C GLU A 192 -22.79 -3.06 16.36
N THR A 193 -22.89 -2.43 15.19
CA THR A 193 -21.91 -2.57 14.11
C THR A 193 -20.52 -2.08 14.53
N ARG A 194 -20.45 -1.03 15.35
CA ARG A 194 -19.17 -0.58 15.92
C ARG A 194 -18.55 -1.64 16.82
N ARG A 195 -19.34 -2.26 17.71
CA ARG A 195 -18.83 -3.29 18.61
C ARG A 195 -18.25 -4.47 17.84
N VAL A 196 -18.97 -4.94 16.82
CA VAL A 196 -18.52 -6.02 15.95
C VAL A 196 -17.27 -5.60 15.16
N ALA A 197 -17.28 -4.43 14.52
CA ALA A 197 -16.14 -3.95 13.75
C ALA A 197 -14.88 -3.75 14.62
N THR A 198 -15.03 -3.20 15.83
CA THR A 198 -13.92 -3.07 16.79
C THR A 198 -13.41 -4.43 17.22
N TRP A 199 -14.29 -5.39 17.54
CA TRP A 199 -13.88 -6.74 17.90
C TRP A 199 -13.10 -7.44 16.79
N LEU A 200 -13.62 -7.39 15.55
CA LEU A 200 -12.95 -7.97 14.39
C LEU A 200 -11.58 -7.34 14.15
N LEU A 201 -11.47 -6.01 14.26
CA LEU A 201 -10.20 -5.32 14.11
C LEU A 201 -9.20 -5.73 15.20
N LEU A 202 -9.61 -5.82 16.45
CA LEU A 202 -8.72 -6.22 17.54
C LEU A 202 -8.25 -7.67 17.40
N VAL A 203 -9.11 -8.57 16.92
CA VAL A 203 -8.75 -9.97 16.68
C VAL A 203 -7.83 -10.11 15.47
N TYR A 204 -8.06 -9.34 14.41
CA TYR A 204 -7.24 -9.42 13.19
C TYR A 204 -5.85 -8.80 13.36
N LEU A 205 -5.73 -7.76 14.19
CA LEU A 205 -4.48 -7.00 14.36
C LEU A 205 -3.51 -7.64 15.36
N VAL A 206 -3.94 -8.71 16.05
CA VAL A 206 -3.14 -9.58 16.92
C VAL A 206 -2.71 -10.82 16.15
#